data_AF-A0A933X1C7-F1
#
_entry.id   AF-A0A933X1C7-F1
#
_cell.length_a   1.000
_cell.length_b   1.000
_cell.length_c   1.000
_cell.angle_alpha   90.00
_cell.angle_beta   90.00
_cell.angle_gamma   90.00
#
_symmetry.space_group_name_H-M   'P 1'
#
loop_
_entity.id
_entity.type
_entity.pdbx_description
1 polymer ?
#
loop_
_entity_poly.entity_id
_entity_poly.type
_entity_poly.pdbx_seq_one_letter_code
_entity_poly.pdbx_strand_id
1 'polypeptide(L)'
;MFGMFKRESTPPPVLPPLPPSSPPPLPPLLPSGPPRAHHREFTHEIIPDVFITGDKRDQMLMKLVQPDMQELMRGSWDAWERLSGQPASSSKALELSAFRHENCIISFWEFPRVRYAGEAILGLLVVGPAVDWKAVDWAKLPVRYFVLERGTEHSTTIFEWSPSGFVLVSPGPRPGRPITVFCDMVLDHVFGKQRPTAQDTARRLLVLEHLVVYSQASAYGKQLHQCPDFPPAAKADLHTIMGGMFSKGLRELGLWEYVSPREREFLACPVQELKEQQVMKISWRYEAIGILIWALRFIPELPAYDSQVSHEILKPFQGSDPARVIQSAQLRDQAEIDRAREIAELWNWRNRTRQLMVNGYPFEPGETLKRAGVNTYEDVIRMTAQMAAGEGDLPAPIGDDFAVKGKAYRDLTEDEWAEVRSISTERHFTLNWLCGYAPGNNWDNTPTET
;
A
#
# COMPACT_ATOMS: atom_id res chain seq x y z
N MET A 1 -9.38 -28.46 27.62
CA MET A 1 -9.67 -29.88 27.33
C MET A 1 -9.18 -30.09 25.90
N PHE A 2 -7.93 -30.39 25.60
CA PHE A 2 -6.99 -31.48 25.97
C PHE A 2 -5.62 -30.85 26.33
N GLY A 3 -4.64 -31.43 27.01
CA GLY A 3 -4.25 -32.81 27.29
C GLY A 3 -2.72 -32.87 27.12
N MET A 4 -2.00 -32.90 28.25
CA MET A 4 -0.53 -32.86 28.37
C MET A 4 0.22 -33.88 27.50
N PHE A 5 1.36 -33.48 26.93
CA PHE A 5 2.53 -34.36 26.73
C PHE A 5 3.84 -33.58 26.96
N LYS A 6 4.60 -34.00 27.99
CA LYS A 6 6.03 -33.72 28.10
C LYS A 6 6.76 -34.60 27.09
N ARG A 7 7.69 -34.05 26.31
CA ARG A 7 8.72 -34.82 25.60
C ARG A 7 10.10 -34.34 26.01
N GLU A 8 10.94 -35.30 26.38
CA GLU A 8 12.36 -35.15 26.62
C GLU A 8 13.10 -34.85 25.31
N SER A 9 14.06 -33.94 25.37
CA SER A 9 14.90 -33.51 24.25
C SER A 9 16.13 -34.42 24.13
N THR A 10 16.19 -35.23 23.07
CA THR A 10 17.46 -35.74 22.52
C THR A 10 17.92 -34.84 21.36
N PRO A 11 19.22 -34.52 21.26
CA PRO A 11 19.74 -33.74 20.14
C PRO A 11 19.62 -34.55 18.83
N PRO A 12 19.33 -33.89 17.69
CA PRO A 12 19.20 -34.57 16.41
C PRO A 12 20.57 -35.06 15.91
N PRO A 13 20.61 -36.17 15.16
CA PRO A 13 21.84 -36.65 14.54
C PRO A 13 22.30 -35.67 13.45
N VAL A 14 23.62 -35.48 13.36
CA VAL A 14 24.25 -34.72 12.28
C VAL A 14 23.98 -35.44 10.96
N LEU A 15 23.19 -34.80 10.09
CA LEU A 15 22.92 -35.31 8.75
C LEU A 15 24.15 -35.11 7.84
N PRO A 16 24.48 -36.07 6.96
CA PRO A 16 25.51 -35.91 5.96
C PRO A 16 25.16 -34.81 4.95
N PRO A 17 26.16 -34.20 4.28
CA PRO A 17 25.93 -33.15 3.30
C PRO A 17 25.00 -33.63 2.19
N LEU A 18 23.97 -32.83 1.91
CA LEU A 18 23.05 -33.10 0.80
C LEU A 18 23.83 -33.10 -0.52
N PRO A 19 23.58 -34.06 -1.43
CA PRO A 19 24.15 -34.02 -2.77
C PRO A 19 23.72 -32.73 -3.48
N PRO A 20 24.52 -32.21 -4.43
CA PRO A 20 24.17 -31.00 -5.18
C PRO A 20 22.80 -31.17 -5.81
N SER A 21 21.84 -30.36 -5.36
CA SER A 21 20.48 -30.36 -5.88
C SER A 21 20.55 -30.08 -7.38
N SER A 22 20.00 -30.98 -8.19
CA SER A 22 19.81 -30.73 -9.61
C SER A 22 19.04 -29.41 -9.77
N PRO A 23 19.44 -28.52 -10.69
CA PRO A 23 18.72 -27.27 -10.89
C PRO A 23 17.25 -27.60 -11.17
N PRO A 24 16.30 -26.84 -10.59
CA PRO A 24 14.89 -27.09 -10.80
C PRO A 24 14.61 -27.11 -12.31
N PRO A 25 13.73 -28.02 -12.79
CA PRO A 25 13.41 -28.09 -14.20
C PRO A 25 12.92 -26.73 -14.69
N LEU A 26 13.53 -26.24 -15.78
CA LEU A 26 13.12 -25.00 -16.42
C LEU A 26 11.60 -25.03 -16.64
N PRO A 27 10.88 -23.95 -16.29
CA PRO A 27 9.46 -23.86 -16.58
C PRO A 27 9.21 -24.20 -18.06
N PRO A 28 8.16 -24.97 -18.38
CA PRO A 28 7.89 -25.33 -19.77
C PRO A 28 7.80 -24.06 -20.61
N LEU A 29 8.62 -24.00 -21.66
CA LEU A 29 8.60 -22.91 -22.64
C LEU A 29 7.17 -22.72 -23.13
N LEU A 30 6.72 -21.48 -23.09
CA LEU A 30 5.37 -21.15 -23.51
C LEU A 30 5.22 -21.42 -25.01
N PRO A 31 4.06 -21.93 -25.44
CA PRO A 31 3.83 -22.13 -26.86
C PRO A 31 3.91 -20.79 -27.59
N SER A 32 4.80 -20.70 -28.58
CA SER A 32 4.86 -19.57 -29.50
C SER A 32 3.68 -19.67 -30.47
N GLY A 33 2.80 -18.70 -30.44
CA GLY A 33 1.64 -18.63 -31.33
C GLY A 33 0.90 -17.30 -31.16
N PRO A 34 0.07 -16.91 -32.15
CA PRO A 34 -0.78 -15.74 -32.00
C PRO A 34 -1.82 -15.96 -30.89
N PRO A 35 -2.35 -14.89 -30.28
CA PRO A 35 -3.46 -14.99 -29.34
C PRO A 35 -4.67 -15.65 -30.00
N ARG A 36 -5.44 -16.40 -29.20
CA ARG A 36 -6.66 -17.04 -29.70
C ARG A 36 -7.66 -15.98 -30.18
N ALA A 37 -8.22 -16.18 -31.37
CA ALA A 37 -9.12 -15.22 -32.01
C ALA A 37 -10.30 -14.85 -31.11
N HIS A 38 -11.05 -15.84 -30.57
CA HIS A 38 -12.17 -15.57 -29.67
C HIS A 38 -11.76 -14.77 -28.44
N HIS A 39 -10.57 -15.05 -27.88
CA HIS A 39 -10.10 -14.37 -26.69
C HIS A 39 -9.85 -12.89 -27.02
N ARG A 40 -9.14 -12.64 -28.11
CA ARG A 40 -8.81 -11.28 -28.54
C ARG A 40 -10.07 -10.52 -28.96
N GLU A 41 -10.92 -11.08 -29.80
CA GLU A 41 -12.18 -10.46 -30.25
C GLU A 41 -13.08 -10.15 -29.05
N PHE A 42 -13.26 -11.08 -28.12
CA PHE A 42 -14.10 -10.85 -26.94
C PHE A 42 -13.59 -9.67 -26.10
N THR A 43 -12.28 -9.65 -25.86
CA THR A 43 -11.66 -8.67 -24.97
C THR A 43 -11.45 -7.32 -25.63
N HIS A 44 -11.21 -7.27 -26.94
CA HIS A 44 -10.83 -6.05 -27.66
C HIS A 44 -11.94 -5.45 -28.52
N GLU A 45 -12.96 -6.22 -28.88
CA GLU A 45 -14.03 -5.76 -29.75
C GLU A 45 -15.36 -5.80 -29.01
N ILE A 46 -15.76 -6.96 -28.48
CA ILE A 46 -17.10 -7.15 -27.91
C ILE A 46 -17.28 -6.37 -26.61
N ILE A 47 -16.34 -6.43 -25.66
CA ILE A 47 -16.48 -5.65 -24.41
C ILE A 47 -16.54 -4.14 -24.70
N PRO A 48 -15.60 -3.54 -25.46
CA PRO A 48 -15.72 -2.13 -25.82
C PRO A 48 -17.00 -1.79 -26.58
N ASP A 49 -17.45 -2.64 -27.51
CA ASP A 49 -18.70 -2.41 -28.23
C ASP A 49 -19.90 -2.40 -27.28
N VAL A 50 -20.01 -3.40 -26.40
CA VAL A 50 -21.13 -3.53 -25.47
C VAL A 50 -21.20 -2.39 -24.45
N PHE A 51 -20.05 -1.91 -23.95
CA PHE A 51 -20.01 -0.98 -22.81
C PHE A 51 -19.60 0.45 -23.14
N ILE A 52 -19.04 0.71 -24.32
CA ILE A 52 -18.48 2.02 -24.68
C ILE A 52 -19.14 2.60 -25.92
N THR A 53 -19.27 1.84 -27.01
CA THR A 53 -19.74 2.39 -28.30
C THR A 53 -21.14 1.97 -28.72
N GLY A 54 -21.67 0.87 -28.18
CA GLY A 54 -22.86 0.22 -28.69
C GLY A 54 -24.18 0.84 -28.24
N ASP A 55 -25.22 0.63 -29.05
CA ASP A 55 -26.57 1.20 -28.87
C ASP A 55 -27.28 0.74 -27.58
N LYS A 56 -26.81 -0.36 -26.97
CA LYS A 56 -27.35 -0.92 -25.71
C LYS A 56 -26.50 -0.60 -24.49
N ARG A 57 -25.55 0.32 -24.62
CA ARG A 57 -24.58 0.65 -23.59
C ARG A 57 -25.22 0.99 -22.25
N ASP A 58 -26.24 1.85 -22.24
CA ASP A 58 -26.95 2.25 -21.02
C ASP A 58 -27.58 1.05 -20.29
N GLN A 59 -28.25 0.16 -21.02
CA GLN A 59 -28.86 -1.07 -20.49
C GLN A 59 -27.79 -1.99 -19.89
N MET A 60 -26.63 -2.09 -20.54
CA MET A 60 -25.53 -2.93 -20.09
C MET A 60 -24.83 -2.35 -18.86
N LEU A 61 -24.62 -1.04 -18.81
CA LEU A 61 -24.07 -0.37 -17.62
C LEU A 61 -25.00 -0.51 -16.40
N MET A 62 -26.32 -0.42 -16.60
CA MET A 62 -27.30 -0.66 -15.52
C MET A 62 -27.26 -2.10 -14.98
N LYS A 63 -26.93 -3.07 -15.84
CA LYS A 63 -26.80 -4.48 -15.46
C LYS A 63 -25.47 -4.81 -14.81
N LEU A 64 -24.45 -3.95 -14.91
CA LEU A 64 -23.09 -4.25 -14.46
C LEU A 64 -23.00 -4.71 -13.00
N VAL A 65 -23.89 -4.19 -12.13
CA VAL A 65 -23.98 -4.53 -10.70
C VAL A 65 -25.04 -5.58 -10.37
N GLN A 66 -25.72 -6.13 -11.38
CA GLN A 66 -26.75 -7.15 -11.22
C GLN A 66 -26.12 -8.55 -11.29
N PRO A 67 -26.62 -9.53 -10.50
CA PRO A 67 -26.07 -10.88 -10.50
C PRO A 67 -26.15 -11.60 -11.85
N ASP A 68 -27.13 -11.27 -12.69
CA ASP A 68 -27.34 -11.89 -14.01
C ASP A 68 -26.27 -11.50 -15.04
N MET A 69 -25.51 -10.42 -14.80
CA MET A 69 -24.47 -9.97 -15.72
C MET A 69 -23.37 -11.02 -15.88
N GLN A 70 -23.00 -11.73 -14.81
CA GLN A 70 -22.00 -12.78 -14.89
C GLN A 70 -22.46 -13.93 -15.81
N GLU A 71 -23.72 -14.35 -15.72
CA GLU A 71 -24.28 -15.39 -16.58
C GLU A 71 -24.37 -14.91 -18.04
N LEU A 72 -24.76 -13.66 -18.26
CA LEU A 72 -24.81 -13.05 -19.59
C LEU A 72 -23.42 -13.03 -20.25
N MET A 73 -22.39 -12.63 -19.51
CA MET A 73 -21.01 -12.57 -20.04
C MET A 73 -20.44 -13.97 -20.29
N ARG A 74 -20.73 -14.95 -19.43
CA ARG A 74 -20.37 -16.36 -19.67
C ARG A 74 -21.06 -16.93 -20.91
N GLY A 75 -22.36 -16.69 -21.07
CA GLY A 75 -23.10 -17.11 -22.26
C GLY A 75 -22.56 -16.48 -23.54
N SER A 76 -22.16 -15.21 -23.47
CA SER A 76 -21.52 -14.50 -24.59
C SER A 76 -20.14 -15.11 -24.92
N TRP A 77 -19.32 -15.41 -23.91
CA TRP A 77 -18.03 -16.09 -24.11
C TRP A 77 -18.21 -17.46 -24.78
N ASP A 78 -19.13 -18.28 -24.27
CA ASP A 78 -19.43 -19.61 -24.82
C ASP A 78 -19.93 -19.55 -26.27
N ALA A 79 -20.72 -18.53 -26.62
CA ALA A 79 -21.20 -18.34 -27.98
C ALA A 79 -20.02 -18.02 -28.93
N TRP A 80 -19.12 -17.13 -28.53
CA TRP A 80 -17.96 -16.75 -29.33
C TRP A 80 -16.93 -17.86 -29.48
N GLU A 81 -16.71 -18.64 -28.43
CA GLU A 81 -15.86 -19.80 -28.50
C GLU A 81 -16.33 -20.79 -29.58
N ARG A 82 -17.64 -21.09 -29.61
CA ARG A 82 -18.23 -21.97 -30.64
C ARG A 82 -18.07 -21.41 -32.05
N LEU A 83 -18.24 -20.11 -32.23
CA LEU A 83 -18.08 -19.45 -33.54
C LEU A 83 -16.62 -19.50 -34.02
N SER A 84 -15.65 -19.43 -33.11
CA SER A 84 -14.23 -19.44 -33.47
C SER A 84 -13.67 -20.83 -33.83
N GLY A 85 -14.42 -21.91 -33.58
CA GLY A 85 -13.99 -23.28 -33.83
C GLY A 85 -12.81 -23.75 -32.98
N GLN A 86 -12.48 -23.04 -31.90
CA GLN A 86 -11.36 -23.36 -31.02
C GLN A 86 -11.76 -24.30 -29.86
N PRO A 87 -10.83 -25.11 -29.33
CA PRO A 87 -11.12 -26.05 -28.25
C PRO A 87 -11.57 -25.33 -26.97
N ALA A 88 -12.60 -25.88 -26.35
CA ALA A 88 -13.29 -25.26 -25.22
C ALA A 88 -12.37 -24.92 -24.04
N SER A 89 -12.24 -23.64 -23.76
CA SER A 89 -11.86 -23.05 -22.50
C SER A 89 -13.15 -22.84 -21.70
N SER A 90 -13.26 -23.53 -20.55
CA SER A 90 -14.49 -23.48 -19.76
C SER A 90 -14.87 -22.05 -19.43
N SER A 91 -16.05 -21.59 -19.86
CA SER A 91 -16.64 -20.29 -19.47
C SER A 91 -16.80 -20.13 -17.96
N LYS A 92 -16.79 -21.24 -17.20
CA LYS A 92 -16.74 -21.20 -15.74
C LYS A 92 -15.49 -20.49 -15.21
N ALA A 93 -14.44 -20.36 -16.02
CA ALA A 93 -13.23 -19.62 -15.67
C ALA A 93 -13.33 -18.12 -15.97
N LEU A 94 -14.39 -17.65 -16.64
CA LEU A 94 -14.71 -16.23 -16.73
C LEU A 94 -15.42 -15.81 -15.43
N GLU A 95 -14.73 -15.01 -14.63
CA GLU A 95 -15.28 -14.43 -13.40
C GLU A 95 -15.48 -12.94 -13.60
N LEU A 96 -16.63 -12.44 -13.11
CA LEU A 96 -17.00 -11.04 -13.17
C LEU A 96 -17.39 -10.59 -11.78
N SER A 97 -16.81 -9.49 -11.32
CA SER A 97 -17.24 -8.81 -10.11
C SER A 97 -17.45 -7.33 -10.40
N ALA A 98 -18.34 -6.68 -9.68
CA ALA A 98 -18.55 -5.25 -9.77
C ALA A 98 -18.82 -4.67 -8.39
N PHE A 99 -18.24 -3.50 -8.12
CA PHE A 99 -18.40 -2.80 -6.85
C PHE A 99 -18.38 -1.29 -7.07
N ARG A 100 -18.85 -0.54 -6.08
CA ARG A 100 -18.78 0.93 -6.08
C ARG A 100 -17.51 1.39 -5.38
N HIS A 101 -16.83 2.35 -5.97
CA HIS A 101 -15.66 3.01 -5.40
C HIS A 101 -15.79 4.51 -5.61
N GLU A 102 -15.89 5.25 -4.50
CA GLU A 102 -16.23 6.68 -4.52
C GLU A 102 -17.47 6.96 -5.39
N ASN A 103 -17.31 7.82 -6.40
CA ASN A 103 -18.35 8.19 -7.34
C ASN A 103 -18.32 7.32 -8.61
N CYS A 104 -17.64 6.17 -8.61
CA CYS A 104 -17.52 5.27 -9.76
C CYS A 104 -18.09 3.87 -9.47
N ILE A 105 -18.48 3.17 -10.53
CA ILE A 105 -18.64 1.72 -10.53
C ILE A 105 -17.41 1.12 -11.21
N ILE A 106 -16.81 0.14 -10.56
CA ILE A 106 -15.69 -0.62 -11.09
C ILE A 106 -16.18 -2.03 -11.34
N SER A 107 -15.95 -2.54 -12.55
CA SER A 107 -16.17 -3.94 -12.88
C SER A 107 -14.86 -4.61 -13.27
N PHE A 108 -14.61 -5.75 -12.64
CA PHE A 108 -13.38 -6.51 -12.72
C PHE A 108 -13.64 -7.88 -13.32
N TRP A 109 -12.79 -8.27 -14.26
CA TRP A 109 -12.96 -9.42 -15.13
C TRP A 109 -11.71 -10.30 -15.05
N GLU A 110 -11.87 -11.57 -14.69
CA GLU A 110 -10.82 -12.57 -14.81
C GLU A 110 -11.11 -13.44 -16.02
N PHE A 111 -10.23 -13.42 -17.02
CA PHE A 111 -10.43 -14.18 -18.25
C PHE A 111 -9.91 -15.62 -18.12
N PRO A 112 -10.45 -16.57 -18.90
CA PRO A 112 -9.94 -17.94 -18.92
C PRO A 112 -8.44 -18.01 -19.22
N ARG A 113 -7.78 -18.97 -18.57
CA ARG A 113 -6.31 -19.14 -18.58
C ARG A 113 -5.65 -18.82 -19.94
N VAL A 114 -4.75 -17.85 -19.91
CA VAL A 114 -3.96 -17.40 -21.05
C VAL A 114 -2.91 -18.44 -21.48
N ARG A 115 -2.77 -18.64 -22.79
CA ARG A 115 -1.82 -19.57 -23.43
C ARG A 115 -0.73 -18.86 -24.23
N TYR A 116 -1.11 -17.78 -24.89
CA TYR A 116 -0.26 -17.06 -25.83
C TYR A 116 -0.02 -15.62 -25.36
N ALA A 117 1.01 -14.97 -25.90
CA ALA A 117 1.22 -13.53 -25.71
C ALA A 117 0.11 -12.74 -26.44
N GLY A 118 -0.28 -11.61 -25.89
CA GLY A 118 -1.41 -10.79 -26.35
C GLY A 118 -2.79 -11.35 -25.96
N GLU A 119 -2.86 -12.37 -25.10
CA GLU A 119 -4.14 -12.75 -24.47
C GLU A 119 -4.33 -11.96 -23.18
N ALA A 120 -5.57 -11.51 -22.96
CA ALA A 120 -5.95 -10.80 -21.77
C ALA A 120 -5.96 -11.74 -20.56
N ILE A 121 -5.29 -11.31 -19.50
CA ILE A 121 -5.34 -11.97 -18.20
C ILE A 121 -6.55 -11.42 -17.45
N LEU A 122 -6.66 -10.09 -17.39
CA LEU A 122 -7.66 -9.35 -16.62
C LEU A 122 -8.25 -8.20 -17.43
N GLY A 123 -9.48 -7.81 -17.11
CA GLY A 123 -10.14 -6.61 -17.61
C GLY A 123 -10.66 -5.74 -16.47
N LEU A 124 -10.56 -4.42 -16.61
CA LEU A 124 -11.14 -3.45 -15.68
C LEU A 124 -11.97 -2.42 -16.44
N LEU A 125 -13.25 -2.31 -16.10
CA LEU A 125 -14.16 -1.28 -16.60
C LEU A 125 -14.40 -0.27 -15.46
N VAL A 126 -14.16 1.00 -15.72
CA VAL A 126 -14.47 2.10 -14.78
C VAL A 126 -15.55 2.97 -15.37
N VAL A 127 -16.67 3.09 -14.66
CA VAL A 127 -17.87 3.84 -15.05
C VAL A 127 -18.08 5.00 -14.08
N GLY A 128 -18.01 6.23 -14.56
CA GLY A 128 -18.16 7.43 -13.73
C GLY A 128 -17.08 8.50 -13.97
N PRO A 129 -17.02 9.55 -13.14
CA PRO A 129 -17.76 9.69 -11.87
C PRO A 129 -19.25 10.08 -12.04
N ALA A 130 -20.08 9.73 -11.06
CA ALA A 130 -21.48 10.13 -10.91
C ALA A 130 -21.74 10.70 -9.50
N VAL A 131 -22.35 11.89 -9.44
CA VAL A 131 -22.65 12.57 -8.15
C VAL A 131 -23.86 11.95 -7.46
N ASP A 132 -24.88 11.55 -8.23
CA ASP A 132 -26.07 10.86 -7.72
C ASP A 132 -26.45 9.69 -8.65
N TRP A 133 -26.22 8.47 -8.16
CA TRP A 133 -26.54 7.23 -8.87
C TRP A 133 -28.05 7.00 -9.08
N LYS A 134 -28.93 7.71 -8.37
CA LYS A 134 -30.39 7.56 -8.53
C LYS A 134 -30.94 8.33 -9.73
N ALA A 135 -30.29 9.42 -10.11
CA ALA A 135 -30.71 10.30 -11.20
C ALA A 135 -29.69 10.33 -12.35
N VAL A 136 -28.86 9.30 -12.45
CA VAL A 136 -27.74 9.27 -13.41
C VAL A 136 -28.22 9.01 -14.83
N ASP A 137 -27.74 9.83 -15.76
CA ASP A 137 -27.88 9.59 -17.19
C ASP A 137 -26.77 8.63 -17.64
N TRP A 138 -27.05 7.32 -17.62
CA TRP A 138 -26.09 6.26 -17.95
C TRP A 138 -25.44 6.42 -19.33
N ALA A 139 -26.16 7.01 -20.29
CA ALA A 139 -25.65 7.26 -21.63
C ALA A 139 -24.54 8.33 -21.64
N LYS A 140 -24.48 9.22 -20.65
CA LYS A 140 -23.49 10.30 -20.56
C LYS A 140 -22.32 10.02 -19.64
N LEU A 141 -22.36 8.93 -18.86
CA LEU A 141 -21.26 8.61 -17.95
C LEU A 141 -19.96 8.36 -18.73
N PRO A 142 -18.79 8.82 -18.26
CA PRO A 142 -17.53 8.37 -18.83
C PRO A 142 -17.37 6.87 -18.56
N VAL A 143 -16.86 6.13 -19.55
CA VAL A 143 -16.49 4.73 -19.39
C VAL A 143 -15.09 4.55 -19.94
N ARG A 144 -14.22 3.94 -19.12
CA ARG A 144 -12.84 3.60 -19.49
C ARG A 144 -12.66 2.10 -19.31
N TYR A 145 -12.00 1.45 -20.26
CA TYR A 145 -11.77 0.02 -20.23
C TYR A 145 -10.29 -0.29 -20.40
N PHE A 146 -9.79 -1.12 -19.49
CA PHE A 146 -8.40 -1.50 -19.41
C PHE A 146 -8.25 -3.01 -19.49
N VAL A 147 -7.18 -3.46 -20.11
CA VAL A 147 -6.85 -4.87 -20.24
C VAL A 147 -5.41 -5.09 -19.80
N LEU A 148 -5.22 -6.07 -18.92
CA LEU A 148 -3.89 -6.60 -18.62
C LEU A 148 -3.59 -7.75 -19.58
N GLU A 149 -2.65 -7.56 -20.48
CA GLU A 149 -2.23 -8.59 -21.41
C GLU A 149 -0.98 -9.32 -20.95
N ARG A 150 -0.88 -10.58 -21.35
CA ARG A 150 0.35 -11.35 -21.25
C ARG A 150 1.34 -10.91 -22.33
N GLY A 151 2.54 -10.49 -21.94
CA GLY A 151 3.66 -10.24 -22.84
C GLY A 151 4.52 -11.47 -23.12
N THR A 152 5.62 -11.27 -23.84
CA THR A 152 6.65 -12.29 -24.03
C THR A 152 7.44 -12.49 -22.73
N GLU A 153 8.01 -13.69 -22.53
CA GLU A 153 8.95 -13.95 -21.41
C GLU A 153 8.37 -13.64 -20.01
N HIS A 154 7.08 -13.93 -19.83
CA HIS A 154 6.34 -13.65 -18.59
C HIS A 154 6.17 -12.15 -18.26
N SER A 155 6.48 -11.21 -19.16
CA SER A 155 6.05 -9.83 -18.93
C SER A 155 4.52 -9.70 -18.99
N THR A 156 3.99 -8.60 -18.47
CA THR A 156 2.59 -8.19 -18.67
C THR A 156 2.55 -6.73 -19.06
N THR A 157 1.46 -6.31 -19.70
CA THR A 157 1.32 -4.96 -20.24
C THR A 157 -0.13 -4.48 -20.05
N ILE A 158 -0.31 -3.21 -19.67
CA ILE A 158 -1.63 -2.62 -19.49
C ILE A 158 -1.96 -1.78 -20.72
N PHE A 159 -3.12 -2.03 -21.29
CA PHE A 159 -3.68 -1.25 -22.39
C PHE A 159 -5.00 -0.60 -21.98
N GLU A 160 -5.29 0.56 -22.56
CA GLU A 160 -6.56 1.25 -22.43
C GLU A 160 -7.24 1.31 -23.79
N TRP A 161 -8.53 1.02 -23.84
CA TRP A 161 -9.31 1.19 -25.06
C TRP A 161 -9.52 2.67 -25.40
N SER A 162 -9.36 3.01 -26.67
CA SER A 162 -9.71 4.30 -27.25
C SER A 162 -10.48 4.12 -28.57
N PRO A 163 -11.10 5.17 -29.13
CA PRO A 163 -11.73 5.09 -30.45
C PRO A 163 -10.78 4.67 -31.58
N SER A 164 -9.46 4.87 -31.41
CA SER A 164 -8.41 4.42 -32.34
C SER A 164 -7.87 3.01 -32.06
N GLY A 165 -8.46 2.29 -31.09
CA GLY A 165 -7.99 0.99 -30.62
C GLY A 165 -7.27 1.07 -29.27
N PHE A 166 -6.61 -0.02 -28.89
CA PHE A 166 -5.92 -0.10 -27.59
C PHE A 166 -4.61 0.65 -27.61
N VAL A 167 -4.43 1.51 -26.60
CA VAL A 167 -3.22 2.31 -26.38
C VAL A 167 -2.46 1.74 -25.20
N LEU A 168 -1.14 1.60 -25.36
CA LEU A 168 -0.25 1.19 -24.28
C LEU A 168 -0.28 2.24 -23.15
N VAL A 169 -0.66 1.82 -21.94
CA VAL A 169 -0.65 2.68 -20.75
C VAL A 169 0.68 2.54 -20.02
N SER A 170 1.04 1.31 -19.65
CA SER A 170 2.25 1.02 -18.89
C SER A 170 2.64 -0.45 -19.01
N PRO A 171 3.88 -0.82 -18.63
CA PRO A 171 4.16 -2.20 -18.20
C PRO A 171 3.17 -2.61 -17.10
N GLY A 172 2.74 -3.86 -17.10
CA GLY A 172 1.88 -4.42 -16.06
C GLY A 172 2.65 -4.97 -14.86
N PRO A 173 1.94 -5.50 -13.85
CA PRO A 173 2.57 -6.12 -12.70
C PRO A 173 3.45 -7.32 -13.09
N ARG A 174 4.57 -7.49 -12.37
CA ARG A 174 5.43 -8.67 -12.51
C ARG A 174 4.60 -9.96 -12.22
N PRO A 175 4.90 -11.08 -12.89
CA PRO A 175 4.28 -12.37 -12.60
C PRO A 175 4.29 -12.73 -11.12
N GLY A 176 3.18 -13.30 -10.66
CA GLY A 176 3.04 -13.74 -9.27
C GLY A 176 2.70 -12.63 -8.28
N ARG A 177 2.65 -11.36 -8.70
CA ARG A 177 2.05 -10.29 -7.89
C ARG A 177 0.53 -10.53 -7.73
N PRO A 178 -0.06 -10.11 -6.60
CA PRO A 178 -1.50 -10.18 -6.40
C PRO A 178 -2.26 -9.45 -7.51
N ILE A 179 -3.44 -9.97 -7.82
CA ILE A 179 -4.35 -9.44 -8.83
C ILE A 179 -4.76 -7.98 -8.58
N THR A 180 -4.79 -7.58 -7.31
CA THR A 180 -5.12 -6.22 -6.85
C THR A 180 -4.14 -5.18 -7.37
N VAL A 181 -2.88 -5.55 -7.64
CA VAL A 181 -1.87 -4.61 -8.17
C VAL A 181 -2.29 -4.06 -9.53
N PHE A 182 -2.94 -4.87 -10.38
CA PHE A 182 -3.47 -4.36 -11.65
C PHE A 182 -4.60 -3.36 -11.43
N CYS A 183 -5.54 -3.65 -10.51
CA CYS A 183 -6.59 -2.71 -10.15
C CYS A 183 -5.99 -1.40 -9.66
N ASP A 184 -5.06 -1.44 -8.71
CA ASP A 184 -4.40 -0.26 -8.16
C ASP A 184 -3.77 0.57 -9.27
N MET A 185 -2.98 -0.04 -10.16
CA MET A 185 -2.34 0.66 -11.29
C MET A 185 -3.35 1.34 -12.22
N VAL A 186 -4.49 0.71 -12.49
CA VAL A 186 -5.55 1.32 -13.31
C VAL A 186 -6.26 2.42 -12.56
N LEU A 187 -6.62 2.24 -11.29
CA LEU A 187 -7.28 3.28 -10.50
C LEU A 187 -6.35 4.49 -10.31
N ASP A 188 -5.06 4.26 -10.15
CA ASP A 188 -4.02 5.29 -10.15
C ASP A 188 -3.98 6.07 -11.46
N HIS A 189 -4.11 5.38 -12.60
CA HIS A 189 -4.17 6.02 -13.92
C HIS A 189 -5.51 6.72 -14.17
N VAL A 190 -6.60 6.21 -13.59
CA VAL A 190 -7.95 6.75 -13.81
C VAL A 190 -8.22 7.98 -12.95
N PHE A 191 -7.91 7.88 -11.66
CA PHE A 191 -8.18 8.93 -10.68
C PHE A 191 -6.97 9.82 -10.43
N GLY A 192 -5.79 9.39 -10.89
CA GLY A 192 -4.53 9.98 -10.48
C GLY A 192 -4.20 9.56 -9.06
N LYS A 193 -3.01 9.00 -8.80
CA LYS A 193 -2.46 9.07 -7.44
C LYS A 193 -2.37 10.55 -7.08
N GLN A 194 -3.16 10.99 -6.11
CA GLN A 194 -3.02 12.34 -5.55
C GLN A 194 -1.80 12.36 -4.65
N ARG A 195 -0.63 12.27 -5.29
CA ARG A 195 0.66 12.41 -4.61
C ARG A 195 0.76 13.83 -4.09
N PRO A 196 1.19 14.02 -2.84
CA PRO A 196 1.43 15.35 -2.31
C PRO A 196 2.50 16.06 -3.14
N THR A 197 2.30 17.36 -3.38
CA THR A 197 3.34 18.19 -3.97
C THR A 197 4.49 18.41 -2.99
N ALA A 198 5.60 19.02 -3.46
CA ALA A 198 6.68 19.43 -2.55
C ALA A 198 6.19 20.42 -1.49
N GLN A 199 5.29 21.33 -1.87
CA GLN A 199 4.68 22.30 -0.96
C GLN A 199 3.78 21.60 0.06
N ASP A 200 2.97 20.61 -0.35
CA ASP A 200 2.14 19.84 0.58
C ASP A 200 3.01 19.06 1.58
N THR A 201 4.09 18.47 1.10
CA THR A 201 5.08 17.75 1.91
C THR A 201 5.75 18.68 2.93
N ALA A 202 6.14 19.90 2.52
CA ALA A 202 6.72 20.89 3.42
C ALA A 202 5.72 21.41 4.47
N ARG A 203 4.46 21.66 4.08
CA ARG A 203 3.41 22.02 5.03
C ARG A 203 3.17 20.92 6.04
N ARG A 204 3.14 19.67 5.57
CA ARG A 204 2.98 18.49 6.42
C ARG A 204 4.12 18.35 7.43
N LEU A 205 5.37 18.56 6.98
CA LEU A 205 6.54 18.59 7.86
C LEU A 205 6.38 19.62 8.98
N LEU A 206 6.00 20.85 8.64
CA LEU A 206 5.82 21.94 9.61
C LEU A 206 4.66 21.67 10.58
N VAL A 207 3.57 21.06 10.13
CA VAL A 207 2.47 20.63 11.00
C VAL A 207 2.96 19.58 12.00
N LEU A 208 3.67 18.55 11.53
CA LEU A 208 4.20 17.49 12.39
C LEU A 208 5.23 18.03 13.39
N GLU A 209 6.09 18.97 12.98
CA GLU A 209 7.01 19.67 13.87
C GLU A 209 6.27 20.30 15.06
N HIS A 210 5.22 21.07 14.80
CA HIS A 210 4.42 21.70 15.86
C HIS A 210 3.76 20.66 16.78
N LEU A 211 3.28 19.55 16.22
CA LEU A 211 2.65 18.48 16.98
C LEU A 211 3.64 17.76 17.90
N VAL A 212 4.85 17.44 17.43
CA VAL A 212 5.85 16.76 18.28
C VAL A 212 6.38 17.69 19.37
N VAL A 213 6.56 18.99 19.07
CA VAL A 213 6.92 20.00 20.09
C VAL A 213 5.81 20.15 21.13
N TYR A 214 4.54 20.20 20.70
CA TYR A 214 3.40 20.22 21.63
C TYR A 214 3.35 18.96 22.49
N SER A 215 3.55 17.77 21.89
CA SER A 215 3.61 16.50 22.62
C SER A 215 4.66 16.53 23.73
N GLN A 216 5.87 17.03 23.45
CA GLN A 216 6.91 17.21 24.46
C GLN A 216 6.52 18.22 25.53
N ALA A 217 5.97 19.37 25.13
CA ALA A 217 5.49 20.40 26.05
C ALA A 217 4.39 19.87 26.98
N SER A 218 3.51 19.00 26.47
CA SER A 218 2.37 18.44 27.21
C SER A 218 2.80 17.66 28.46
N ALA A 219 3.98 17.03 28.44
CA ALA A 219 4.52 16.33 29.61
C ALA A 219 4.81 17.30 30.76
N TYR A 220 5.41 18.46 30.46
CA TYR A 220 5.61 19.54 31.44
C TYR A 220 4.28 20.12 31.92
N GLY A 221 3.31 20.27 31.03
CA GLY A 221 1.97 20.75 31.38
C GLY A 221 1.28 19.84 32.41
N LYS A 222 1.41 18.52 32.25
CA LYS A 222 0.90 17.55 33.24
C LYS A 222 1.60 17.66 34.59
N GLN A 223 2.93 17.81 34.60
CA GLN A 223 3.70 18.00 35.83
C GLN A 223 3.29 19.28 36.57
N LEU A 224 3.11 20.38 35.84
CA LEU A 224 2.62 21.64 36.41
C LEU A 224 1.20 21.51 36.96
N HIS A 225 0.31 20.82 36.27
CA HIS A 225 -1.05 20.57 36.73
C HIS A 225 -1.08 19.76 38.04
N GLN A 226 -0.14 18.83 38.21
CA GLN A 226 0.01 18.02 39.43
C GLN A 226 0.67 18.77 40.60
N CYS A 227 1.31 19.93 40.34
CA CYS A 227 1.95 20.73 41.39
C CYS A 227 0.90 21.29 42.38
N PRO A 228 1.01 21.02 43.69
CA PRO A 228 0.04 21.48 44.70
C PRO A 228 -0.09 23.00 44.77
N ASP A 229 1.03 23.72 44.63
CA ASP A 229 1.11 25.17 44.80
C ASP A 229 0.69 25.95 43.54
N PHE A 230 0.36 25.24 42.45
CA PHE A 230 -0.02 25.89 41.20
C PHE A 230 -1.49 26.38 41.27
N PRO A 231 -1.77 27.68 41.07
CA PRO A 231 -3.10 28.25 41.33
C PRO A 231 -4.22 27.57 40.51
N PRO A 232 -5.41 27.29 41.09
CA PRO A 232 -6.51 26.65 40.37
C PRO A 232 -6.94 27.38 39.09
N ALA A 233 -6.94 28.71 39.10
CA ALA A 233 -7.22 29.51 37.90
C ALA A 233 -6.15 29.29 36.81
N ALA A 234 -4.86 29.25 37.18
CA ALA A 234 -3.76 28.97 36.25
C ALA A 234 -3.79 27.52 35.73
N LYS A 235 -4.26 26.55 36.54
CA LYS A 235 -4.51 25.16 36.09
C LYS A 235 -5.59 25.10 35.02
N ALA A 236 -6.69 25.83 35.23
CA ALA A 236 -7.79 25.90 34.27
C ALA A 236 -7.33 26.55 32.94
N ASP A 237 -6.48 27.57 33.01
CA ASP A 237 -5.96 28.27 31.84
C ASP A 237 -4.83 27.51 31.12
N LEU A 238 -4.22 26.50 31.76
CA LEU A 238 -3.07 25.78 31.20
C LEU A 238 -3.38 25.12 29.84
N HIS A 239 -4.63 24.72 29.62
CA HIS A 239 -5.10 24.20 28.32
C HIS A 239 -5.16 25.28 27.24
N THR A 240 -5.85 26.40 27.54
CA THR A 240 -5.95 27.56 26.64
C THR A 240 -4.57 28.10 26.28
N ILE A 241 -3.66 28.08 27.25
CA ILE A 241 -2.28 28.54 27.06
C ILE A 241 -1.53 27.53 26.19
N MET A 242 -1.46 26.25 26.56
CA MET A 242 -0.61 25.31 25.81
C MET A 242 -1.20 24.91 24.46
N GLY A 243 -2.31 24.17 24.44
CA GLY A 243 -2.91 23.69 23.17
C GLY A 243 -3.40 24.83 22.29
N GLY A 244 -3.91 25.89 22.90
CA GLY A 244 -4.32 27.11 22.21
C GLY A 244 -3.16 27.86 21.57
N MET A 245 -1.98 27.95 22.20
CA MET A 245 -0.79 28.57 21.58
C MET A 245 -0.34 27.84 20.33
N PHE A 246 -0.24 26.51 20.34
CA PHE A 246 0.17 25.74 19.16
C PHE A 246 -0.87 25.83 18.03
N SER A 247 -2.16 25.73 18.37
CA SER A 247 -3.25 25.88 17.40
C SER A 247 -3.28 27.29 16.79
N LYS A 248 -3.04 28.32 17.60
CA LYS A 248 -2.94 29.71 17.16
C LYS A 248 -1.73 29.90 16.24
N GLY A 249 -0.55 29.39 16.60
CA GLY A 249 0.65 29.45 15.76
C GLY A 249 0.42 28.81 14.39
N LEU A 250 -0.18 27.62 14.34
CA LEU A 250 -0.53 26.96 13.08
C LEU A 250 -1.53 27.78 12.23
N ARG A 251 -2.46 28.51 12.84
CA ARG A 251 -3.40 29.40 12.12
C ARG A 251 -2.71 30.64 11.58
N GLU A 252 -1.84 31.27 12.37
CA GLU A 252 -1.07 32.45 11.96
C GLU A 252 -0.13 32.13 10.79
N LEU A 253 0.38 30.90 10.73
CA LEU A 253 1.19 30.39 9.63
C LEU A 253 0.38 29.90 8.41
N GLY A 254 -0.96 29.93 8.47
CA GLY A 254 -1.82 29.40 7.40
C GLY A 254 -1.74 27.87 7.22
N LEU A 255 -1.28 27.14 8.24
CA LEU A 255 -1.09 25.69 8.22
C LEU A 255 -2.28 24.90 8.80
N TRP A 256 -3.22 25.57 9.47
CA TRP A 256 -4.35 24.93 10.13
C TRP A 256 -5.22 24.05 9.21
N GLU A 257 -5.35 24.43 7.94
CA GLU A 257 -6.10 23.66 6.94
C GLU A 257 -5.43 22.31 6.59
N TYR A 258 -4.15 22.14 6.91
CA TYR A 258 -3.37 20.92 6.67
C TYR A 258 -3.23 20.04 7.92
N VAL A 259 -3.80 20.47 9.04
CA VAL A 259 -3.89 19.68 10.28
C VAL A 259 -5.03 18.67 10.12
N SER A 260 -4.72 17.38 10.28
CA SER A 260 -5.71 16.32 10.09
C SER A 260 -6.79 16.35 11.18
N PRO A 261 -7.99 15.77 10.95
CA PRO A 261 -9.01 15.68 11.97
C PRO A 261 -8.52 15.11 13.31
N ARG A 262 -7.75 14.01 13.29
CA ARG A 262 -7.21 13.40 14.53
C ARG A 262 -6.20 14.30 15.23
N GLU A 263 -5.47 15.11 14.48
CA GLU A 263 -4.50 16.06 15.03
C GLU A 263 -5.18 17.29 15.63
N ARG A 264 -6.27 17.76 15.00
CA ARG A 264 -7.12 18.80 15.58
C ARG A 264 -7.72 18.33 16.91
N GLU A 265 -8.19 17.08 16.97
CA GLU A 265 -8.65 16.46 18.22
C GLU A 265 -7.56 16.41 19.28
N PHE A 266 -6.33 16.02 18.90
CA PHE A 266 -5.19 16.00 19.82
C PHE A 266 -4.84 17.40 20.35
N LEU A 267 -4.79 18.41 19.49
CA LEU A 267 -4.51 19.81 19.87
C LEU A 267 -5.63 20.44 20.71
N ALA A 268 -6.87 20.02 20.49
CA ALA A 268 -8.04 20.48 21.25
C ALA A 268 -8.17 19.78 22.61
N CYS A 269 -7.57 18.60 22.78
CA CYS A 269 -7.67 17.83 24.02
C CYS A 269 -6.99 18.54 25.20
N PRO A 270 -7.67 18.69 26.35
CA PRO A 270 -7.05 19.22 27.56
C PRO A 270 -5.81 18.43 27.97
N VAL A 271 -4.73 19.13 28.33
CA VAL A 271 -3.42 18.51 28.63
C VAL A 271 -3.50 17.46 29.74
N GLN A 272 -4.38 17.68 30.71
CA GLN A 272 -4.67 16.76 31.81
C GLN A 272 -5.46 15.51 31.39
N GLU A 273 -6.19 15.59 30.26
CA GLU A 273 -6.96 14.48 29.69
C GLU A 273 -6.17 13.69 28.64
N LEU A 274 -5.07 14.24 28.14
CA LEU A 274 -4.18 13.55 27.21
C LEU A 274 -3.70 12.23 27.83
N LYS A 275 -3.96 11.12 27.15
CA LYS A 275 -3.48 9.80 27.58
C LYS A 275 -2.02 9.64 27.20
N GLU A 276 -1.25 8.92 28.01
CA GLU A 276 0.16 8.61 27.71
C GLU A 276 0.32 7.95 26.33
N GLN A 277 -0.59 7.04 25.97
CA GLN A 277 -0.61 6.43 24.65
C GLN A 277 -0.81 7.42 23.50
N GLN A 278 -1.56 8.52 23.70
CA GLN A 278 -1.74 9.55 22.67
C GLN A 278 -0.44 10.35 22.49
N VAL A 279 0.19 10.75 23.60
CA VAL A 279 1.47 11.46 23.60
C VAL A 279 2.56 10.61 22.94
N MET A 280 2.65 9.32 23.30
CA MET A 280 3.57 8.37 22.70
C MET A 280 3.33 8.18 21.19
N LYS A 281 2.07 8.06 20.75
CA LYS A 281 1.77 7.97 19.30
C LYS A 281 2.22 9.21 18.55
N ILE A 282 2.04 10.41 19.12
CA ILE A 282 2.50 11.65 18.49
C ILE A 282 4.02 11.75 18.53
N SER A 283 4.70 11.29 19.58
CA SER A 283 6.18 11.32 19.60
C SER A 283 6.79 10.44 18.50
N TRP A 284 6.13 9.34 18.12
CA TRP A 284 6.60 8.52 16.99
C TRP A 284 6.52 9.23 15.63
N ARG A 285 5.84 10.38 15.52
CA ARG A 285 5.86 11.22 14.31
C ARG A 285 7.24 11.81 13.99
N TYR A 286 8.23 11.70 14.89
CA TYR A 286 9.63 11.96 14.53
C TYR A 286 10.11 11.09 13.36
N GLU A 287 9.65 9.85 13.26
CA GLU A 287 9.99 8.98 12.13
C GLU A 287 9.39 9.51 10.82
N ALA A 288 8.14 9.97 10.87
CA ALA A 288 7.47 10.62 9.75
C ALA A 288 8.20 11.90 9.32
N ILE A 289 8.59 12.75 10.29
CA ILE A 289 9.40 13.96 10.04
C ILE A 289 10.71 13.59 9.34
N GLY A 290 11.40 12.54 9.78
CA GLY A 290 12.63 12.06 9.14
C GLY A 290 12.43 11.69 7.68
N ILE A 291 11.34 10.98 7.35
CA ILE A 291 10.98 10.68 5.96
C ILE A 291 10.71 11.96 5.17
N LEU A 292 9.94 12.91 5.70
CA LEU A 292 9.59 14.15 4.99
C LEU A 292 10.82 15.03 4.74
N ILE A 293 11.71 15.16 5.72
CA ILE A 293 12.99 15.89 5.59
C ILE A 293 13.87 15.24 4.52
N TRP A 294 13.97 13.90 4.52
CA TRP A 294 14.67 13.17 3.47
C TRP A 294 14.02 13.40 2.09
N ALA A 295 12.71 13.23 1.98
CA ALA A 295 11.97 13.39 0.73
C ALA A 295 12.10 14.80 0.15
N LEU A 296 12.23 15.82 1.02
CA LEU A 296 12.49 17.21 0.67
C LEU A 296 13.97 17.56 0.43
N ARG A 297 14.85 16.55 0.35
CA ARG A 297 16.30 16.67 0.08
C ARG A 297 17.10 17.43 1.15
N PHE A 298 16.56 17.58 2.37
CA PHE A 298 17.29 18.23 3.47
C PHE A 298 18.33 17.33 4.14
N ILE A 299 18.17 16.00 4.02
CA ILE A 299 19.19 15.02 4.40
C ILE A 299 19.47 14.06 3.22
N PRO A 300 20.71 13.61 3.05
CA PRO A 300 21.12 12.83 1.89
C PRO A 300 20.58 11.39 1.91
N GLU A 301 20.41 10.81 3.10
CA GLU A 301 20.07 9.41 3.29
C GLU A 301 18.98 9.25 4.35
N LEU A 302 18.17 8.19 4.22
CA LEU A 302 17.24 7.80 5.27
C LEU A 302 18.01 7.16 6.44
N PRO A 303 17.64 7.46 7.70
CA PRO A 303 18.16 6.73 8.83
C PRO A 303 17.88 5.23 8.69
N ALA A 304 18.74 4.37 9.22
CA ALA A 304 18.51 2.93 9.22
C ALA A 304 17.29 2.55 10.08
N TYR A 305 16.71 1.37 9.83
CA TYR A 305 15.53 0.87 10.56
C TYR A 305 15.85 0.33 11.96
N ASP A 306 17.12 0.31 12.34
CA ASP A 306 17.58 -0.09 13.68
C ASP A 306 17.76 1.09 14.65
N SER A 307 17.55 2.30 14.17
CA SER A 307 17.85 3.55 14.87
C SER A 307 16.71 4.56 14.70
N GLN A 308 16.25 5.11 15.83
CA GLN A 308 15.26 6.19 15.83
C GLN A 308 15.82 7.48 15.22
N VAL A 309 14.95 8.25 14.59
CA VAL A 309 15.23 9.62 14.18
C VAL A 309 15.55 10.47 15.41
N SER A 310 16.72 11.11 15.39
CA SER A 310 17.11 12.05 16.45
C SER A 310 16.22 13.29 16.43
N HIS A 311 15.84 13.79 17.61
CA HIS A 311 15.13 15.06 17.76
C HIS A 311 15.90 16.26 17.17
N GLU A 312 17.22 16.13 17.06
CA GLU A 312 18.12 17.13 16.48
C GLU A 312 17.90 17.34 14.98
N ILE A 313 17.16 16.45 14.32
CA ILE A 313 16.79 16.59 12.91
C ILE A 313 15.98 17.87 12.63
N LEU A 314 15.33 18.41 13.66
CA LEU A 314 14.52 19.63 13.56
C LEU A 314 15.34 20.92 13.73
N LYS A 315 16.58 20.87 14.23
CA LYS A 315 17.43 22.06 14.45
C LYS A 315 17.49 23.00 13.24
N PRO A 316 17.59 22.53 11.98
CA PRO A 316 17.63 23.42 10.81
C PRO A 316 16.33 24.21 10.58
N PHE A 317 15.19 23.74 11.10
CA PHE A 317 13.87 24.33 10.92
C PHE A 317 13.47 25.25 12.08
N GLN A 318 14.13 25.12 13.24
CA GLN A 318 13.89 25.99 14.40
C GLN A 318 14.20 27.45 14.06
N GLY A 319 13.17 28.30 14.11
CA GLY A 319 13.28 29.72 13.76
C GLY A 319 13.39 30.01 12.26
N SER A 320 13.26 28.98 11.41
CA SER A 320 13.16 29.17 9.96
C SER A 320 11.83 29.84 9.61
N ASP A 321 11.81 30.61 8.51
CA ASP A 321 10.57 31.17 7.96
C ASP A 321 9.77 30.07 7.24
N PRO A 322 8.59 29.67 7.74
CA PRO A 322 7.80 28.60 7.16
C PRO A 322 7.41 28.87 5.70
N ALA A 323 7.15 30.13 5.34
CA ALA A 323 6.79 30.50 3.97
C ALA A 323 7.96 30.20 3.02
N ARG A 324 9.19 30.50 3.43
CA ARG A 324 10.41 30.21 2.67
C ARG A 324 10.66 28.71 2.53
N VAL A 325 10.45 27.94 3.60
CA VAL A 325 10.59 26.46 3.55
C VAL A 325 9.60 25.89 2.54
N ILE A 326 8.34 26.31 2.57
CA ILE A 326 7.30 25.83 1.63
C ILE A 326 7.63 26.25 0.19
N GLN A 327 8.03 27.50 -0.04
CA GLN A 327 8.29 28.02 -1.38
C GLN A 327 9.51 27.35 -2.04
N SER A 328 10.54 27.04 -1.26
CA SER A 328 11.79 26.44 -1.74
C SER A 328 11.79 24.91 -1.76
N ALA A 329 10.70 24.27 -1.29
CA ALA A 329 10.58 22.83 -1.19
C ALA A 329 10.74 22.13 -2.55
N GLN A 330 11.56 21.07 -2.56
CA GLN A 330 11.76 20.22 -3.74
C GLN A 330 11.73 18.75 -3.33
N LEU A 331 10.92 17.95 -4.00
CA LEU A 331 10.89 16.51 -3.76
C LEU A 331 12.05 15.80 -4.45
N ARG A 332 12.51 14.72 -3.82
CA ARG A 332 13.32 13.69 -4.47
C ARG A 332 12.62 13.10 -5.68
N ASP A 333 13.40 12.43 -6.52
CA ASP A 333 12.85 11.77 -7.69
C ASP A 333 11.88 10.69 -7.26
N GLN A 334 10.77 10.58 -7.99
CA GLN A 334 9.67 9.73 -7.56
C GLN A 334 10.04 8.26 -7.48
N ALA A 335 10.90 7.77 -8.39
CA ALA A 335 11.40 6.41 -8.35
C ALA A 335 12.21 6.12 -7.06
N GLU A 336 12.90 7.13 -6.53
CA GLU A 336 13.63 7.02 -5.26
C GLU A 336 12.65 6.90 -4.08
N ILE A 337 11.59 7.71 -4.06
CA ILE A 337 10.53 7.65 -3.05
C ILE A 337 9.78 6.31 -3.11
N ASP A 338 9.42 5.87 -4.32
CA ASP A 338 8.74 4.59 -4.54
C ASP A 338 9.61 3.41 -4.08
N ARG A 339 10.92 3.42 -4.38
CA ARG A 339 11.85 2.40 -3.87
C ARG A 339 11.96 2.41 -2.34
N ALA A 340 12.07 3.60 -1.73
CA ALA A 340 12.10 3.71 -0.27
C ALA A 340 10.83 3.15 0.37
N ARG A 341 9.66 3.36 -0.26
CA ARG A 341 8.38 2.80 0.17
C ARG A 341 8.39 1.27 0.12
N GLU A 342 8.88 0.67 -0.95
CA GLU A 342 8.99 -0.80 -1.07
C GLU A 342 9.86 -1.39 0.05
N ILE A 343 10.98 -0.75 0.37
CA ILE A 343 11.85 -1.16 1.50
C ILE A 343 11.09 -1.03 2.83
N ALA A 344 10.36 0.08 3.05
CA ALA A 344 9.58 0.30 4.27
C ALA A 344 8.47 -0.74 4.45
N GLU A 345 7.81 -1.11 3.36
CA GLU A 345 6.80 -2.18 3.33
C GLU A 345 7.41 -3.52 3.75
N LEU A 346 8.60 -3.89 3.25
CA LEU A 346 9.29 -5.12 3.67
C LEU A 346 9.55 -5.16 5.17
N TRP A 347 10.02 -4.06 5.75
CA TRP A 347 10.24 -3.95 7.20
C TRP A 347 8.94 -4.06 7.99
N ASN A 348 7.87 -3.41 7.53
CA ASN A 348 6.56 -3.48 8.18
C ASN A 348 5.92 -4.88 8.05
N TRP A 349 6.06 -5.51 6.88
CA TRP A 349 5.66 -6.90 6.63
C TRP A 349 6.39 -7.87 7.56
N ARG A 350 7.71 -7.71 7.74
CA ARG A 350 8.49 -8.57 8.64
C ARG A 350 8.01 -8.45 10.08
N ASN A 351 7.74 -7.22 10.53
CA ASN A 351 7.15 -6.94 11.83
C ASN A 351 5.77 -7.63 11.99
N ARG A 352 4.88 -7.45 11.01
CA ARG A 352 3.53 -8.06 11.01
C ARG A 352 3.61 -9.58 11.03
N THR A 353 4.57 -10.15 10.30
CA THR A 353 4.82 -11.59 10.29
C THR A 353 5.25 -12.10 11.68
N ARG A 354 6.15 -11.41 12.39
CA ARG A 354 6.47 -11.75 13.80
C ARG A 354 5.22 -11.70 14.68
N GLN A 355 4.39 -10.67 14.52
CA GLN A 355 3.14 -10.56 15.28
C GLN A 355 2.20 -11.74 15.04
N LEU A 356 2.04 -12.19 13.79
CA LEU A 356 1.23 -13.37 13.46
C LEU A 356 1.77 -14.64 14.13
N MET A 357 3.09 -14.85 14.09
CA MET A 357 3.76 -15.97 14.74
C MET A 357 3.57 -15.96 16.26
N VAL A 358 3.80 -14.82 16.91
CA VAL A 358 3.62 -14.65 18.38
C VAL A 358 2.17 -14.90 18.80
N ASN A 359 1.22 -14.46 17.99
CA ASN A 359 -0.20 -14.68 18.24
C ASN A 359 -0.68 -16.12 17.89
N GLY A 360 0.21 -16.97 17.37
CA GLY A 360 -0.11 -18.37 17.04
C GLY A 360 -1.02 -18.54 15.82
N TYR A 361 -1.08 -17.56 14.92
CA TYR A 361 -1.80 -17.74 13.66
C TYR A 361 -1.11 -18.80 12.79
N PRO A 362 -1.87 -19.73 12.17
CA PRO A 362 -1.27 -20.73 11.30
C PRO A 362 -0.78 -20.10 9.99
N PHE A 363 0.33 -20.60 9.48
CA PHE A 363 0.76 -20.30 8.11
C PHE A 363 0.03 -21.23 7.15
N GLU A 364 -0.79 -20.66 6.27
CA GLU A 364 -1.56 -21.40 5.26
C GLU A 364 -1.05 -21.07 3.85
N PRO A 365 0.03 -21.72 3.37
CA PRO A 365 0.57 -21.44 2.06
C PRO A 365 -0.39 -21.93 0.96
N GLY A 366 -0.59 -21.10 -0.07
CA GLY A 366 -1.23 -21.55 -1.29
C GLY A 366 -0.42 -22.64 -2.02
N GLU A 367 -1.05 -23.37 -2.93
CA GLU A 367 -0.41 -24.48 -3.68
C GLU A 367 0.84 -24.08 -4.47
N THR A 368 0.97 -22.81 -4.84
CA THR A 368 2.20 -22.29 -5.47
C THR A 368 3.37 -22.24 -4.50
N LEU A 369 3.16 -21.76 -3.27
CA LEU A 369 4.19 -21.68 -2.24
C LEU A 369 4.61 -23.07 -1.76
N LYS A 370 3.64 -23.98 -1.55
CA LYS A 370 3.93 -25.38 -1.21
C LYS A 370 4.82 -26.06 -2.24
N ARG A 371 4.52 -25.89 -3.54
CA ARG A 371 5.35 -26.43 -4.64
C ARG A 371 6.74 -25.82 -4.70
N ALA A 372 6.90 -24.58 -4.24
CA ALA A 372 8.20 -23.93 -4.09
C ALA A 372 8.94 -24.33 -2.81
N GLY A 373 8.38 -25.23 -2.00
CA GLY A 373 8.98 -25.68 -0.73
C GLY A 373 8.79 -24.70 0.44
N VAL A 374 7.94 -23.68 0.29
CA VAL A 374 7.65 -22.70 1.34
C VAL A 374 6.47 -23.20 2.17
N ASN A 375 6.76 -23.73 3.36
CA ASN A 375 5.78 -24.41 4.21
C ASN A 375 5.56 -23.71 5.56
N THR A 376 6.40 -22.73 5.90
CA THR A 376 6.40 -22.05 7.20
C THR A 376 6.59 -20.53 7.03
N TYR A 377 6.30 -19.77 8.09
CA TYR A 377 6.66 -18.34 8.12
C TYR A 377 8.17 -18.15 7.97
N GLU A 378 8.96 -19.02 8.59
CA GLU A 378 10.42 -18.99 8.52
C GLU A 378 10.94 -19.20 7.09
N ASP A 379 10.30 -20.06 6.30
CA ASP A 379 10.65 -20.25 4.89
C ASP A 379 10.45 -18.98 4.07
N VAL A 380 9.30 -18.33 4.21
CA VAL A 380 9.02 -17.09 3.46
C VAL A 380 9.91 -15.94 3.95
N ILE A 381 10.17 -15.84 5.26
CA ILE A 381 11.11 -14.84 5.81
C ILE A 381 12.50 -15.02 5.22
N ARG A 382 13.03 -16.25 5.24
CA ARG A 382 14.36 -16.57 4.70
C ARG A 382 14.46 -16.23 3.22
N MET A 383 13.47 -16.66 2.42
CA MET A 383 13.44 -16.39 0.98
C MET A 383 13.38 -14.89 0.70
N THR A 384 12.49 -14.15 1.38
CA THR A 384 12.36 -12.69 1.21
C THR A 384 13.62 -11.95 1.64
N ALA A 385 14.23 -12.31 2.79
CA ALA A 385 15.46 -11.68 3.27
C ALA A 385 16.62 -11.88 2.30
N GLN A 386 16.81 -13.11 1.77
CA GLN A 386 17.86 -13.41 0.80
C GLN A 386 17.64 -12.68 -0.53
N MET A 387 16.40 -12.62 -1.03
CA MET A 387 16.07 -11.93 -2.27
C MET A 387 16.32 -10.43 -2.15
N ALA A 388 15.77 -9.78 -1.13
CA ALA A 388 15.92 -8.34 -0.92
C ALA A 388 17.38 -7.93 -0.65
N ALA A 389 18.16 -8.78 0.01
CA ALA A 389 19.60 -8.55 0.15
C ALA A 389 20.36 -8.71 -1.18
N GLY A 390 19.98 -9.67 -2.01
CA GLY A 390 20.54 -9.86 -3.35
C GLY A 390 20.25 -8.68 -4.29
N GLU A 391 19.11 -8.01 -4.10
CA GLU A 391 18.71 -6.79 -4.83
C GLU A 391 19.35 -5.51 -4.24
N GLY A 392 20.03 -5.60 -3.10
CA GLY A 392 20.63 -4.45 -2.41
C GLY A 392 19.61 -3.53 -1.72
N ASP A 393 18.41 -4.04 -1.46
CA ASP A 393 17.34 -3.32 -0.76
C ASP A 393 17.46 -3.48 0.76
N LEU A 394 18.06 -4.58 1.23
CA LEU A 394 18.32 -4.85 2.64
C LEU A 394 19.80 -5.25 2.88
N PRO A 395 20.32 -5.09 4.12
CA PRO A 395 21.60 -5.65 4.51
C PRO A 395 21.62 -7.19 4.37
N ALA A 396 22.82 -7.77 4.32
CA ALA A 396 22.99 -9.22 4.31
C ALA A 396 22.25 -9.89 5.50
N PRO A 397 21.45 -10.96 5.27
CA PRO A 397 20.69 -11.60 6.33
C PRO A 397 21.59 -12.17 7.43
N ILE A 398 21.13 -12.08 8.69
CA ILE A 398 21.76 -12.75 9.83
C ILE A 398 20.82 -13.88 10.26
N GLY A 399 21.32 -15.12 10.29
CA GLY A 399 20.51 -16.29 10.68
C GLY A 399 19.27 -16.50 9.80
N ASP A 400 19.42 -16.30 8.49
CA ASP A 400 18.33 -16.41 7.51
C ASP A 400 17.13 -15.48 7.80
N ASP A 401 17.38 -14.31 8.37
CA ASP A 401 16.37 -13.30 8.70
C ASP A 401 16.91 -11.88 8.44
N PHE A 402 16.05 -10.88 8.55
CA PHE A 402 16.38 -9.46 8.44
C PHE A 402 17.42 -9.12 9.51
N ALA A 403 18.53 -8.49 9.09
CA ALA A 403 19.59 -8.04 10.00
C ALA A 403 19.24 -6.67 10.59
N VAL A 404 19.14 -6.60 11.92
CA VAL A 404 18.72 -5.38 12.64
C VAL A 404 19.39 -5.35 14.01
N LYS A 405 19.95 -4.20 14.41
CA LYS A 405 20.70 -4.05 15.67
C LYS A 405 21.78 -5.14 15.85
N GLY A 406 22.44 -5.52 14.74
CA GLY A 406 23.52 -6.51 14.73
C GLY A 406 23.10 -7.97 14.96
N LYS A 407 21.80 -8.29 14.90
CA LYS A 407 21.29 -9.66 15.10
C LYS A 407 20.15 -9.99 14.12
N ALA A 408 19.69 -11.24 14.12
CA ALA A 408 18.52 -11.65 13.35
C ALA A 408 17.24 -11.02 13.95
N TYR A 409 16.28 -10.62 13.12
CA TYR A 409 15.03 -9.99 13.58
C TYR A 409 14.26 -10.83 14.61
N ARG A 410 14.25 -12.17 14.43
CA ARG A 410 13.64 -13.11 15.37
C ARG A 410 14.26 -13.08 16.77
N ASP A 411 15.50 -12.62 16.91
CA ASP A 411 16.25 -12.58 18.16
C ASP A 411 16.14 -11.22 18.89
N LEU A 412 15.36 -10.27 18.35
CA LEU A 412 15.08 -9.01 19.05
C LEU A 412 14.30 -9.27 20.34
N THR A 413 14.71 -8.58 21.41
CA THR A 413 13.91 -8.47 22.65
C THR A 413 12.57 -7.79 22.38
N GLU A 414 11.63 -7.88 23.31
CA GLU A 414 10.31 -7.23 23.14
C GLU A 414 10.42 -5.71 23.00
N ASP A 415 11.33 -5.06 23.74
CA ASP A 415 11.56 -3.61 23.64
C ASP A 415 12.19 -3.23 22.30
N GLU A 416 13.20 -3.97 21.85
CA GLU A 416 13.81 -3.75 20.53
C GLU A 416 12.82 -4.00 19.39
N TRP A 417 11.97 -5.02 19.52
CA TRP A 417 10.94 -5.30 18.52
C TRP A 417 9.87 -4.20 18.52
N ALA A 418 9.42 -3.72 19.68
CA ALA A 418 8.47 -2.63 19.79
C ALA A 418 9.00 -1.32 19.17
N GLU A 419 10.29 -1.04 19.37
CA GLU A 419 10.98 0.09 18.74
C GLU A 419 11.03 -0.06 17.21
N VAL A 420 11.60 -1.16 16.70
CA VAL A 420 11.75 -1.39 15.25
C VAL A 420 10.39 -1.42 14.55
N ARG A 421 9.37 -1.97 15.21
CA ARG A 421 7.98 -1.91 14.75
C ARG A 421 7.50 -0.48 14.58
N SER A 422 7.67 0.35 15.59
CA SER A 422 7.19 1.74 15.54
C SER A 422 7.90 2.52 14.43
N ILE A 423 9.22 2.31 14.29
CA ILE A 423 10.03 2.86 13.21
C ILE A 423 9.48 2.42 11.83
N SER A 424 9.34 1.11 11.61
CA SER A 424 8.93 0.61 10.29
C SER A 424 7.50 1.00 9.92
N THR A 425 6.58 0.97 10.88
CA THR A 425 5.18 1.36 10.65
C THR A 425 5.06 2.85 10.32
N GLU A 426 5.70 3.77 11.07
CA GLU A 426 5.58 5.22 10.81
C GLU A 426 6.27 5.64 9.50
N ARG A 427 7.40 5.00 9.17
CA ARG A 427 8.08 5.25 7.89
C ARG A 427 7.26 4.74 6.71
N HIS A 428 6.74 3.51 6.79
CA HIS A 428 5.86 2.95 5.75
C HIS A 428 4.59 3.78 5.59
N PHE A 429 3.99 4.22 6.70
CA PHE A 429 2.85 5.14 6.69
C PHE A 429 3.16 6.41 5.90
N THR A 430 4.26 7.09 6.23
CA THR A 430 4.61 8.37 5.59
C THR A 430 4.96 8.20 4.12
N LEU A 431 5.67 7.12 3.78
CA LEU A 431 6.01 6.79 2.40
C LEU A 431 4.78 6.40 1.57
N ASN A 432 3.78 5.73 2.16
CA ASN A 432 2.50 5.50 1.50
C ASN A 432 1.77 6.81 1.17
N TRP A 433 1.79 7.79 2.08
CA TRP A 433 1.23 9.11 1.82
C TRP A 433 1.97 9.82 0.67
N LEU A 434 3.31 9.86 0.71
CA LEU A 434 4.14 10.44 -0.35
C LEU A 434 3.95 9.75 -1.72
N CYS A 435 3.76 8.44 -1.72
CA CYS A 435 3.50 7.68 -2.94
C CYS A 435 2.06 7.84 -3.44
N GLY A 436 1.17 8.52 -2.71
CA GLY A 436 -0.21 8.80 -3.11
C GLY A 436 -1.21 7.69 -2.80
N TYR A 437 -0.89 6.78 -1.87
CA TYR A 437 -1.81 5.74 -1.41
C TYR A 437 -2.86 6.26 -0.41
N ALA A 438 -2.73 7.50 0.05
CA ALA A 438 -3.70 8.15 0.91
C ALA A 438 -4.90 8.66 0.07
N PRO A 439 -6.13 8.15 0.29
CA PRO A 439 -7.30 8.58 -0.47
C PRO A 439 -7.52 10.09 -0.34
N GLY A 440 -7.63 10.80 -1.46
CA GLY A 440 -7.77 12.26 -1.48
C GLY A 440 -6.61 13.01 -0.82
N ASN A 441 -5.40 12.42 -0.81
CA ASN A 441 -4.23 12.93 -0.09
C ASN A 441 -4.46 13.11 1.42
N ASN A 442 -5.42 12.37 2.00
CA ASN A 442 -5.79 12.48 3.41
C ASN A 442 -4.83 11.69 4.31
N TRP A 443 -4.00 12.42 5.06
CA TRP A 443 -3.03 11.85 6.00
C TRP A 443 -3.62 10.77 6.92
N ASP A 444 -4.75 11.03 7.59
CA ASP A 444 -5.31 10.12 8.60
C ASP A 444 -5.77 8.77 8.04
N ASN A 445 -6.03 8.72 6.73
CA ASN A 445 -6.52 7.55 6.00
C ASN A 445 -5.41 6.85 5.20
N THR A 446 -4.14 7.16 5.47
CA THR A 446 -3.03 6.50 4.79
C THR A 446 -2.94 5.03 5.22
N PRO A 447 -3.04 4.07 4.28
CA PRO A 447 -3.04 2.66 4.63
C PRO A 447 -1.64 2.18 4.99
N THR A 448 -1.55 1.14 5.83
CA THR A 448 -0.29 0.45 6.18
C THR A 448 -0.46 -1.06 6.27
N GLU A 449 -1.57 -1.60 5.75
CA GLU A 449 -1.78 -3.04 5.70
C GLU A 449 -0.75 -3.68 4.76
N THR A 450 -0.17 -4.80 5.18
CA THR A 450 0.92 -5.54 4.50
C THR A 450 0.73 -7.03 4.60
#